data_AF-A0A2D7RRB3-F1
#
_entry.id   AF-A0A2D7RRB3-F1
#
_cell.length_a   1.000
_cell.length_b   1.000
_cell.length_c   1.000
_cell.angle_alpha   90.00
_cell.angle_beta   90.00
_cell.angle_gamma   90.00
#
_symmetry.space_group_name_H-M   'P 1'
#
loop_
_entity.id
_entity.type
_entity.pdbx_description
1 polymer ?
#
loop_
_entity_poly.entity_id
_entity_poly.type
_entity_poly.pdbx_seq_one_letter_code
_entity_poly.pdbx_strand_id
1 'polypeptide(L)'
;MLFISFSNFISKSETNFQQKKFYYENLVNNWSKIFPDGNRNAAGPRFFKYLIDQNLTYNEFLEYNKFYCPVSGSLINPGEKPDFIFVKDIKLKKNICGDLYRCCWPCSCDLMNYTKVKKIKHKFKDVSKKINVLLIDNPCSKKDFPKEVNRNYFCNKQKLNKDEVFVVDGKLVIGLLYNARNCKKADINKIKSNEITGSFCAFKNDIPLDEMNIGMGDIFIRMAR
;
A
#
# COMPACT_ATOMS: atom_id res chain seq x y z
N MET A 1 -34.35 -28.47 -31.72
CA MET A 1 -34.46 -27.51 -30.62
C MET A 1 -33.05 -27.24 -30.11
N LEU A 2 -32.35 -26.26 -30.69
CA LEU A 2 -30.98 -25.90 -30.31
C LEU A 2 -31.05 -24.77 -29.28
N PHE A 3 -30.72 -25.06 -28.02
CA PHE A 3 -30.56 -24.04 -26.98
C PHE A 3 -29.23 -23.32 -27.19
N ILE A 4 -29.29 -22.09 -27.69
CA ILE A 4 -28.13 -21.19 -27.71
C ILE A 4 -28.06 -20.54 -26.33
N SER A 5 -27.14 -21.05 -25.50
CA SER A 5 -26.81 -20.46 -24.20
C SER A 5 -26.04 -19.15 -24.41
N PHE A 6 -26.72 -18.01 -24.26
CA PHE A 6 -26.06 -16.71 -24.16
C PHE A 6 -25.24 -16.66 -22.87
N SER A 7 -23.92 -16.77 -23.03
CA SER A 7 -22.96 -16.56 -21.96
C SER A 7 -22.82 -15.05 -21.75
N ASN A 8 -23.51 -14.50 -20.75
CA ASN A 8 -23.32 -13.11 -20.34
C ASN A 8 -21.89 -12.94 -19.78
N PHE A 9 -20.98 -12.47 -20.64
CA PHE A 9 -19.71 -11.90 -20.20
C PHE A 9 -20.03 -10.63 -19.39
N ILE A 10 -19.96 -10.73 -18.07
CA ILE A 10 -19.94 -9.56 -17.18
C ILE A 10 -18.60 -8.86 -17.42
N SER A 11 -18.60 -7.85 -18.29
CA SER A 11 -17.49 -6.92 -18.41
C SER A 11 -17.38 -6.15 -17.11
N LYS A 12 -16.21 -6.19 -16.49
CA LYS A 12 -15.92 -5.38 -15.31
C LYS A 12 -15.80 -3.93 -15.79
N SER A 13 -16.84 -3.12 -15.60
CA SER A 13 -16.82 -1.72 -16.00
C SER A 13 -15.66 -1.01 -15.31
N GLU A 14 -14.71 -0.47 -16.07
CA GLU A 14 -13.67 0.38 -15.51
C GLU A 14 -14.29 1.63 -14.89
N THR A 15 -13.84 2.00 -13.68
CA THR A 15 -14.23 3.24 -13.01
C THR A 15 -13.86 4.43 -13.90
N ASN A 16 -14.85 5.24 -14.27
CA ASN A 16 -14.62 6.41 -15.12
C ASN A 16 -13.82 7.49 -14.37
N PHE A 17 -13.25 8.44 -15.10
CA PHE A 17 -12.38 9.47 -14.52
C PHE A 17 -13.09 10.36 -13.48
N GLN A 18 -14.37 10.69 -13.72
CA GLN A 18 -15.15 11.49 -12.79
C GLN A 18 -15.35 10.79 -11.45
N GLN A 19 -15.59 9.48 -11.47
CA GLN A 19 -15.72 8.66 -10.26
C GLN A 19 -14.38 8.54 -9.52
N LYS A 20 -13.25 8.44 -10.24
CA LYS A 20 -11.91 8.48 -9.62
C LYS A 20 -11.67 9.82 -8.90
N LYS A 21 -12.06 10.93 -9.52
CA LYS A 21 -11.98 12.27 -8.90
C LYS A 21 -12.84 12.37 -7.64
N PHE A 22 -14.06 11.83 -7.68
CA PHE A 22 -14.94 11.77 -6.50
C PHE A 22 -14.28 11.01 -5.32
N TYR A 23 -13.67 9.85 -5.58
CA TYR A 23 -12.97 9.10 -4.52
C TYR A 23 -11.78 9.85 -3.95
N TYR A 24 -10.99 10.50 -4.79
CA TYR A 24 -9.88 11.35 -4.37
C TYR A 24 -10.37 12.52 -3.49
N GLU A 25 -11.37 13.26 -3.94
CA GLU A 25 -11.94 14.40 -3.21
C GLU A 25 -12.55 13.96 -1.88
N ASN A 26 -13.16 12.76 -1.82
CA ASN A 26 -13.66 12.23 -0.56
C ASN A 26 -12.55 12.00 0.47
N LEU A 27 -11.36 11.53 0.06
CA LEU A 27 -10.21 11.43 0.95
C LEU A 27 -9.71 12.80 1.41
N VAL A 28 -9.67 13.78 0.50
CA VAL A 28 -9.31 15.18 0.83
C VAL A 28 -10.28 15.77 1.85
N ASN A 29 -11.59 15.60 1.64
CA ASN A 29 -12.62 16.15 2.52
C ASN A 29 -12.64 15.48 3.90
N ASN A 30 -12.16 14.24 4.00
CA ASN A 30 -12.02 13.52 5.27
C ASN A 30 -10.59 13.63 5.86
N TRP A 31 -9.74 14.51 5.34
CA TRP A 31 -8.35 14.62 5.77
C TRP A 31 -8.20 14.86 7.28
N SER A 32 -8.97 15.79 7.84
CA SER A 32 -8.94 16.10 9.29
C SER A 32 -9.45 14.94 10.16
N LYS A 33 -10.31 14.08 9.62
CA LYS A 33 -10.76 12.86 10.31
C LYS A 33 -9.66 11.80 10.31
N ILE A 34 -8.94 11.66 9.20
CA ILE A 34 -7.86 10.67 9.05
C ILE A 34 -6.61 11.13 9.82
N PHE A 35 -6.32 12.43 9.80
CA PHE A 35 -5.18 13.09 10.45
C PHE A 35 -5.64 14.32 11.26
N PRO A 36 -6.16 14.14 12.49
CA PRO A 36 -6.60 15.25 13.33
C PRO A 36 -5.55 16.35 13.59
N ASP A 37 -4.27 15.98 13.61
CA ASP A 37 -3.14 16.92 13.76
C ASP A 37 -2.53 17.36 12.41
N GLY A 38 -3.07 16.91 11.28
CA GLY A 38 -2.56 17.16 9.94
C GLY A 38 -1.25 16.42 9.56
N ASN A 39 -0.69 15.61 10.46
CA ASN A 39 0.54 14.87 10.24
C ASN A 39 0.29 13.58 9.46
N ARG A 40 0.72 13.55 8.19
CA ARG A 40 0.61 12.38 7.32
C ARG A 40 1.88 11.53 7.23
N ASN A 41 2.95 11.91 7.91
CA ASN A 41 4.26 11.29 7.70
C ASN A 41 4.21 9.78 8.01
N ALA A 42 4.63 8.97 7.05
CA ALA A 42 4.57 7.51 7.11
C ALA A 42 3.17 6.94 7.41
N ALA A 43 2.11 7.70 7.13
CA ALA A 43 0.76 7.42 7.61
C ALA A 43 -0.18 6.83 6.54
N GLY A 44 0.38 6.15 5.53
CA GLY A 44 -0.37 5.22 4.69
C GLY A 44 -1.26 4.22 5.48
N PRO A 45 -0.79 3.67 6.62
CA PRO A 45 -1.62 2.83 7.49
C PRO A 45 -2.94 3.46 7.97
N ARG A 46 -2.98 4.79 8.12
CA ARG A 46 -4.18 5.52 8.56
C ARG A 46 -5.22 5.55 7.46
N PHE A 47 -4.82 5.80 6.22
CA PHE A 47 -5.72 5.68 5.07
C PHE A 47 -6.26 4.26 4.95
N PHE A 48 -5.40 3.25 5.05
CA PHE A 48 -5.83 1.86 4.99
C PHE A 48 -6.87 1.56 6.07
N LYS A 49 -6.60 1.93 7.33
CA LYS A 49 -7.53 1.74 8.47
C LYS A 49 -8.86 2.44 8.23
N TYR A 50 -8.81 3.72 7.86
CA TYR A 50 -10.01 4.48 7.54
C TYR A 50 -10.88 3.78 6.51
N LEU A 51 -10.28 3.31 5.41
CA LEU A 51 -10.99 2.67 4.30
C LEU A 51 -11.51 1.27 4.62
N ILE A 52 -10.74 0.43 5.31
CA ILE A 52 -11.16 -0.95 5.63
C ILE A 52 -12.29 -1.01 6.66
N ASP A 53 -12.45 0.04 7.47
CA ASP A 53 -13.55 0.18 8.43
C ASP A 53 -14.85 0.68 7.79
N GLN A 54 -14.79 1.23 6.57
CA GLN A 54 -15.98 1.73 5.88
C GLN A 54 -16.79 0.57 5.27
N ASN A 55 -18.10 0.77 5.13
CA ASN A 55 -19.00 -0.18 4.46
C ASN A 55 -18.92 -0.05 2.92
N LEU A 56 -17.74 -0.30 2.37
CA LEU A 56 -17.46 -0.20 0.92
C LEU A 56 -17.70 -1.54 0.21
N THR A 57 -18.08 -1.46 -1.06
CA THR A 57 -17.99 -2.61 -1.97
C THR A 57 -16.52 -2.96 -2.23
N TYR A 58 -16.26 -4.18 -2.69
CA TYR A 58 -14.90 -4.61 -3.04
C TYR A 58 -14.23 -3.68 -4.06
N ASN A 59 -14.96 -3.23 -5.07
CA ASN A 59 -14.40 -2.35 -6.11
C ASN A 59 -14.12 -0.94 -5.57
N GLU A 60 -15.03 -0.36 -4.79
CA GLU A 60 -14.79 0.94 -4.15
C GLU A 60 -13.55 0.89 -3.27
N PHE A 61 -13.42 -0.13 -2.41
CA PHE A 61 -12.26 -0.30 -1.55
C PHE A 61 -10.95 -0.35 -2.35
N LEU A 62 -10.91 -1.10 -3.45
CA LEU A 62 -9.73 -1.16 -4.30
C LEU A 62 -9.43 0.17 -5.00
N GLU A 63 -10.43 0.90 -5.47
CA GLU A 63 -10.21 2.20 -6.12
C GLU A 63 -9.71 3.25 -5.12
N TYR A 64 -10.33 3.35 -3.94
CA TYR A 64 -9.89 4.29 -2.90
C TYR A 64 -8.43 4.09 -2.50
N ASN A 65 -7.99 2.83 -2.37
CA ASN A 65 -6.63 2.50 -1.98
C ASN A 65 -5.57 2.84 -3.06
N LYS A 66 -5.96 3.38 -4.23
CA LYS A 66 -5.02 3.87 -5.25
C LYS A 66 -4.62 5.33 -5.03
N PHE A 67 -5.36 6.07 -4.21
CA PHE A 67 -5.23 7.52 -4.07
C PHE A 67 -4.38 7.96 -2.87
N TYR A 68 -3.64 7.04 -2.24
CA TYR A 68 -2.64 7.39 -1.24
C TYR A 68 -1.38 6.52 -1.38
N CYS A 69 -0.24 7.08 -1.00
CA CYS A 69 1.03 6.39 -1.00
C CYS A 69 1.19 5.59 0.30
N PRO A 70 1.41 4.26 0.24
CA PRO A 70 1.62 3.43 1.43
C PRO A 70 2.86 3.83 2.25
N VAL A 71 3.87 4.42 1.60
CA VAL A 71 5.13 4.85 2.23
C VAL A 71 4.97 6.17 2.97
N SER A 72 4.49 7.20 2.27
CA SER A 72 4.57 8.58 2.78
C SER A 72 3.29 9.09 3.42
N GLY A 73 2.13 8.47 3.13
CA GLY A 73 0.82 9.04 3.45
C GLY A 73 0.43 10.24 2.57
N SER A 74 1.12 10.47 1.46
CA SER A 74 0.73 11.50 0.48
C SER A 74 -0.43 11.01 -0.39
N LEU A 75 -1.31 11.91 -0.82
CA LEU A 75 -2.31 11.59 -1.84
C LEU A 75 -1.66 11.33 -3.20
N ILE A 76 -2.34 10.53 -4.02
CA ILE A 76 -1.93 10.19 -5.39
C ILE A 76 -3.03 10.69 -6.33
N ASN A 77 -2.64 11.42 -7.37
CA ASN A 77 -3.58 12.02 -8.30
C ASN A 77 -4.37 10.95 -9.09
N PRO A 78 -5.63 11.24 -9.46
CA PRO A 78 -6.37 10.40 -10.37
C PRO A 78 -5.66 10.23 -11.72
N GLY A 79 -5.51 8.98 -12.16
CA GLY A 79 -4.88 8.65 -13.45
C GLY A 79 -3.40 8.25 -13.37
N GLU A 80 -2.78 8.36 -12.20
CA GLU A 80 -1.42 7.87 -11.98
C GLU A 80 -1.29 6.38 -12.32
N LYS A 81 -0.18 6.03 -12.96
CA LYS A 81 0.13 4.65 -13.34
C LYS A 81 0.87 3.97 -12.20
N PRO A 82 0.54 2.71 -11.87
CA PRO A 82 1.27 1.99 -10.85
C PRO A 82 2.64 1.55 -11.37
N ASP A 83 3.58 1.41 -10.45
CA ASP A 83 4.84 0.72 -10.71
C ASP A 83 4.62 -0.79 -10.57
N PHE A 84 5.23 -1.57 -11.46
CA PHE A 84 5.28 -3.02 -11.33
C PHE A 84 6.46 -3.40 -10.44
N ILE A 85 6.18 -4.05 -9.30
CA ILE A 85 7.16 -4.35 -8.26
C ILE A 85 7.09 -5.81 -7.82
N PHE A 86 8.07 -6.25 -7.02
CA PHE A 86 7.99 -7.51 -6.28
C PHE A 86 8.29 -7.32 -4.80
N VAL A 87 7.61 -8.09 -3.96
CA VAL A 87 7.83 -8.14 -2.51
C VAL A 87 7.82 -9.59 -2.05
N LYS A 88 8.43 -9.88 -0.90
CA LYS A 88 8.48 -11.26 -0.38
C LYS A 88 7.18 -11.61 0.34
N ASP A 89 6.61 -12.78 0.05
CA ASP A 89 5.53 -13.36 0.85
C ASP A 89 6.01 -13.65 2.27
N ILE A 90 5.18 -13.31 3.27
CA ILE A 90 5.53 -13.45 4.68
C ILE A 90 5.81 -14.89 5.12
N LYS A 91 5.14 -15.90 4.52
CA LYS A 91 5.28 -17.31 4.90
C LYS A 91 6.24 -18.06 3.99
N LEU A 92 6.03 -17.95 2.69
CA LEU A 92 6.71 -18.76 1.68
C LEU A 92 8.08 -18.17 1.30
N LYS A 93 8.36 -16.92 1.67
CA LYS A 93 9.55 -16.15 1.25
C LYS A 93 9.74 -16.08 -0.28
N LYS A 94 8.70 -16.44 -1.06
CA LYS A 94 8.65 -16.33 -2.52
C LYS A 94 8.39 -14.88 -2.90
N ASN A 95 8.93 -14.46 -4.05
CA ASN A 95 8.62 -13.15 -4.61
C ASN A 95 7.20 -13.16 -5.20
N ILE A 96 6.41 -12.19 -4.77
CA ILE A 96 5.07 -11.90 -5.27
C ILE A 96 5.17 -10.59 -6.04
N CYS A 97 4.75 -10.62 -7.30
CA CYS A 97 4.77 -9.50 -8.21
C CYS A 97 3.38 -8.91 -8.28
N GLY A 98 3.30 -7.59 -8.41
CA GLY A 98 2.04 -6.88 -8.54
C GLY A 98 2.25 -5.40 -8.80
N ASP A 99 1.13 -4.69 -8.89
CA ASP A 99 1.10 -3.27 -9.18
C ASP A 99 1.02 -2.49 -7.86
N LEU A 100 1.79 -1.40 -7.78
CA LEU A 100 1.85 -0.51 -6.65
C LEU A 100 1.53 0.92 -7.09
N TYR A 101 0.54 1.52 -6.46
CA TYR A 101 0.29 2.96 -6.55
C TYR A 101 1.13 3.70 -5.51
N ARG A 102 1.87 4.71 -5.95
CA ARG A 102 2.81 5.49 -5.14
C ARG A 102 2.84 6.94 -5.60
N CYS A 103 3.23 7.86 -4.72
CA CYS A 103 3.27 9.29 -5.04
C CYS A 103 4.53 9.69 -5.83
N CYS A 104 5.69 9.14 -5.49
CA CYS A 104 6.97 9.50 -6.12
C CYS A 104 8.02 8.42 -5.93
N TRP A 105 9.08 8.47 -6.72
CA TRP A 105 10.33 7.79 -6.41
C TRP A 105 10.96 8.44 -5.15
N PRO A 106 11.55 7.68 -4.20
CA PRO A 106 11.89 6.25 -4.26
C PRO A 106 10.91 5.29 -3.56
N CYS A 107 9.63 5.65 -3.39
CA CYS A 107 8.68 4.86 -2.57
C CYS A 107 8.57 3.39 -3.01
N SER A 108 8.67 3.10 -4.31
CA SER A 108 8.65 1.73 -4.82
C SER A 108 9.85 0.91 -4.34
N CYS A 109 11.04 1.52 -4.29
CA CYS A 109 12.25 0.88 -3.78
C CYS A 109 12.13 0.56 -2.28
N ASP A 110 11.59 1.51 -1.51
CA ASP A 110 11.36 1.35 -0.07
C ASP A 110 10.42 0.18 0.21
N LEU A 111 9.32 0.10 -0.54
CA LEU A 111 8.37 -1.00 -0.38
C LEU A 111 8.98 -2.35 -0.74
N MET A 112 9.72 -2.44 -1.85
CA MET A 112 10.36 -3.70 -2.26
C MET A 112 11.35 -4.25 -1.21
N ASN A 113 12.06 -3.37 -0.51
CA ASN A 113 13.05 -3.78 0.49
C ASN A 113 12.44 -4.08 1.86
N TYR A 114 11.55 -3.20 2.34
CA TYR A 114 11.17 -3.18 3.75
C TYR A 114 9.79 -3.77 4.04
N THR A 115 9.05 -4.20 3.01
CA THR A 115 7.74 -4.81 3.21
C THR A 115 7.69 -6.29 2.92
N LYS A 116 6.65 -6.93 3.46
CA LYS A 116 6.17 -8.24 3.06
C LYS A 116 4.75 -8.13 2.54
N VAL A 117 4.32 -9.15 1.82
CA VAL A 117 2.92 -9.29 1.43
C VAL A 117 2.27 -10.48 2.12
N LYS A 118 0.99 -10.32 2.43
CA LYS A 118 0.14 -11.42 2.88
C LYS A 118 -1.24 -11.31 2.25
N LYS A 119 -1.81 -12.45 1.88
CA LYS A 119 -3.21 -12.55 1.45
C LYS A 119 -4.14 -12.69 2.66
N ILE A 120 -5.14 -11.82 2.78
CA ILE A 120 -6.16 -11.87 3.83
C ILE A 120 -7.55 -11.94 3.22
N LYS A 121 -8.52 -12.53 3.94
CA LYS A 121 -9.94 -12.52 3.56
C LYS A 121 -10.63 -11.39 4.30
N HIS A 122 -11.46 -10.62 3.59
CA HIS A 122 -12.29 -9.57 4.16
C HIS A 122 -13.71 -9.64 3.58
N LYS A 123 -14.70 -9.29 4.40
CA LYS A 123 -16.12 -9.22 4.01
C LYS A 123 -16.46 -7.77 3.67
N PHE A 124 -16.49 -7.45 2.39
CA PHE A 124 -16.96 -6.18 1.87
C PHE A 124 -18.49 -6.13 1.88
N LYS A 125 -19.07 -4.96 1.60
CA LYS A 125 -20.52 -4.75 1.53
C LYS A 125 -21.24 -5.74 0.63
N ASP A 126 -20.65 -6.05 -0.52
CA ASP A 126 -21.21 -6.88 -1.59
C ASP A 126 -20.66 -8.31 -1.63
N VAL A 127 -19.43 -8.54 -1.16
CA VAL A 127 -18.76 -9.83 -1.32
C VAL A 127 -17.69 -10.10 -0.27
N SER A 128 -17.45 -11.38 0.05
CA SER A 128 -16.23 -11.80 0.76
C SER A 128 -15.12 -12.14 -0.24
N LYS A 129 -14.04 -11.35 -0.27
CA LYS A 129 -12.90 -11.56 -1.17
C LYS A 129 -11.57 -11.53 -0.45
N LYS A 130 -10.54 -12.05 -1.14
CA LYS A 130 -9.16 -11.99 -0.67
C LYS A 130 -8.46 -10.77 -1.28
N ILE A 131 -7.68 -10.07 -0.46
CA ILE A 131 -6.82 -8.95 -0.85
C ILE A 131 -5.38 -9.23 -0.41
N ASN A 132 -4.39 -8.68 -1.14
CA ASN A 132 -2.98 -8.81 -0.79
C ASN A 132 -2.54 -7.50 -0.12
N VAL A 133 -2.28 -7.57 1.18
CA VAL A 133 -1.88 -6.41 1.99
C VAL A 133 -0.36 -6.35 2.11
N LEU A 134 0.18 -5.13 2.04
CA LEU A 134 1.58 -4.81 2.31
C LEU A 134 1.76 -4.57 3.80
N LEU A 135 2.81 -5.16 4.37
CA LEU A 135 3.04 -5.26 5.81
C LEU A 135 4.46 -4.81 6.15
N ILE A 136 4.60 -4.11 7.27
CA ILE A 136 5.88 -3.88 7.97
C ILE A 136 5.80 -4.39 9.40
N ASP A 137 6.96 -4.57 10.02
CA ASP A 137 7.05 -5.04 11.40
C ASP A 137 6.57 -3.97 12.38
N ASN A 138 6.27 -4.36 13.62
CA ASN A 138 5.78 -3.44 14.64
C ASN A 138 6.89 -2.40 15.00
N PRO A 139 6.72 -1.11 14.67
CA PRO A 139 7.73 -0.09 14.94
C PRO A 139 7.76 0.36 16.40
N CYS A 140 6.76 0.02 17.20
CA CYS A 140 6.51 0.69 18.49
C CYS A 140 7.53 0.39 19.59
N SER A 141 8.38 -0.61 19.42
CA SER A 141 9.47 -0.95 20.36
C SER A 141 10.82 -0.35 19.95
N LYS A 142 10.90 0.33 18.80
CA LYS A 142 12.13 0.91 18.29
C LYS A 142 12.60 2.08 19.14
N LYS A 143 13.91 2.12 19.40
CA LYS A 143 14.56 3.24 20.11
C LYS A 143 14.65 4.49 19.21
N ASP A 144 14.79 4.28 17.91
CA ASP A 144 14.95 5.29 16.87
C ASP A 144 13.63 5.59 16.13
N PHE A 145 12.49 5.49 16.83
CA PHE A 145 11.19 5.85 16.24
C PHE A 145 11.24 7.31 15.75
N PRO A 146 10.89 7.59 14.47
CA PRO A 146 11.04 8.91 13.89
C PRO A 146 10.18 9.95 14.60
N LYS A 147 10.79 11.06 15.02
CA LYS A 147 10.12 12.16 15.75
C LYS A 147 9.09 12.90 14.89
N GLU A 148 9.24 12.82 13.57
CA GLU A 148 8.38 13.45 12.58
C GLU A 148 7.04 12.72 12.41
N VAL A 149 6.92 11.50 12.94
CA VAL A 149 5.72 10.68 12.88
C VAL A 149 4.93 10.84 14.18
N ASN A 150 3.63 11.09 14.07
CA ASN A 150 2.76 11.01 15.23
C ASN A 150 2.70 9.55 15.72
N ARG A 151 3.46 9.26 16.77
CA ARG A 151 3.59 7.92 17.34
C ARG A 151 2.24 7.34 17.81
N ASN A 152 1.31 8.17 18.29
CA ASN A 152 0.03 7.71 18.83
C ASN A 152 -0.89 7.11 17.76
N TYR A 153 -0.70 7.51 16.50
CA TYR A 153 -1.39 6.88 15.36
C TYR A 153 -1.03 5.42 15.19
N PHE A 154 0.17 5.01 15.58
CA PHE A 154 0.65 3.64 15.33
C PHE A 154 0.75 2.84 16.61
N CYS A 155 0.96 3.49 17.76
CA CYS A 155 1.45 2.83 18.96
C CYS A 155 0.63 3.18 20.20
N ASN A 156 0.18 2.14 20.88
CA ASN A 156 -0.25 2.20 22.28
C ASN A 156 0.85 1.53 23.11
N LYS A 157 1.65 2.34 23.81
CA LYS A 157 2.91 1.91 24.44
C LYS A 157 3.81 1.24 23.39
N GLN A 158 4.23 -0.01 23.60
CA GLN A 158 5.11 -0.75 22.68
C GLN A 158 4.35 -1.64 21.68
N LYS A 159 3.01 -1.60 21.68
CA LYS A 159 2.15 -2.39 20.79
C LYS A 159 1.50 -1.51 19.75
N LEU A 160 1.14 -2.10 18.61
CA LEU A 160 0.36 -1.42 17.58
C LEU A 160 -1.00 -0.99 18.13
N ASN A 161 -1.40 0.25 17.86
CA ASN A 161 -2.69 0.82 18.24
C ASN A 161 -3.78 0.36 17.26
N LYS A 162 -4.51 -0.70 17.61
CA LYS A 162 -5.51 -1.32 16.72
C LYS A 162 -6.73 -0.43 16.43
N ASP A 163 -6.96 0.59 17.25
CA ASP A 163 -8.04 1.55 17.03
C ASP A 163 -7.70 2.49 15.86
N GLU A 164 -6.41 2.72 15.65
CA GLU A 164 -5.89 3.73 14.72
C GLU A 164 -5.24 3.13 13.47
N VAL A 165 -4.82 1.86 13.51
CA VAL A 165 -4.21 1.15 12.37
C VAL A 165 -4.72 -0.27 12.25
N PHE A 166 -4.64 -0.81 11.02
CA PHE A 166 -5.02 -2.19 10.76
C PHE A 166 -3.82 -3.13 10.95
N VAL A 167 -4.04 -4.24 11.67
CA VAL A 167 -2.98 -5.16 12.10
C VAL A 167 -3.29 -6.58 11.65
N VAL A 168 -2.30 -7.25 11.07
CA VAL A 168 -2.38 -8.67 10.69
C VAL A 168 -1.15 -9.39 11.24
N ASP A 169 -1.37 -10.44 12.03
CA ASP A 169 -0.31 -11.23 12.68
C ASP A 169 0.71 -10.37 13.46
N GLY A 170 0.23 -9.31 14.13
CA GLY A 170 1.10 -8.39 14.87
C GLY A 170 1.94 -7.45 14.00
N LYS A 171 1.73 -7.46 12.67
CA LYS A 171 2.38 -6.56 11.71
C LYS A 171 1.41 -5.47 11.24
N LEU A 172 1.98 -4.32 10.93
CA LEU A 172 1.25 -3.13 10.52
C LEU A 172 0.93 -3.21 9.03
N VAL A 173 -0.36 -3.10 8.66
CA VAL A 173 -0.75 -2.98 7.26
C VAL A 173 -0.61 -1.53 6.80
N ILE A 174 0.04 -1.34 5.66
CA ILE A 174 0.34 -0.01 5.13
C ILE A 174 -0.37 0.30 3.80
N GLY A 175 -0.85 -0.73 3.09
CA GLY A 175 -1.45 -0.58 1.77
C GLY A 175 -1.74 -1.90 1.07
N LEU A 176 -2.01 -1.84 -0.23
CA LEU A 176 -2.33 -2.99 -1.07
C LEU A 176 -1.26 -3.25 -2.14
N LEU A 177 -1.06 -4.53 -2.44
CA LEU A 177 -0.40 -4.97 -3.67
C LEU A 177 -1.47 -5.44 -4.66
N TYR A 178 -1.64 -4.70 -5.74
CA TYR A 178 -2.67 -4.97 -6.74
C TYR A 178 -2.22 -6.06 -7.70
N ASN A 179 -3.20 -6.79 -8.28
CA ASN A 179 -2.96 -7.84 -9.28
C ASN A 179 -1.88 -8.87 -8.87
N ALA A 180 -1.76 -9.10 -7.55
CA ALA A 180 -0.63 -9.83 -7.01
C ALA A 180 -0.66 -11.32 -7.39
N ARG A 181 0.49 -11.81 -7.85
CA ARG A 181 0.71 -13.20 -8.26
C ARG A 181 2.14 -13.62 -8.00
N ASN A 182 2.41 -14.93 -7.98
CA ASN A 182 3.78 -15.42 -7.95
C ASN A 182 4.57 -14.83 -9.12
N CYS A 183 5.76 -14.30 -8.85
CA CYS A 183 6.65 -13.81 -9.88
C CYS A 183 7.15 -14.96 -10.76
N LYS A 184 7.17 -14.73 -12.07
CA LYS A 184 7.95 -15.51 -13.03
C LYS A 184 9.35 -14.88 -13.18
N LYS A 185 10.32 -15.62 -13.72
CA LYS A 185 11.66 -15.08 -14.01
C LYS A 185 11.61 -13.84 -14.91
N ALA A 186 10.74 -13.86 -15.92
CA ALA A 186 10.52 -12.71 -16.82
C ALA A 186 10.01 -11.45 -16.09
N ASP A 187 9.19 -11.61 -15.05
CA ASP A 187 8.69 -10.49 -14.25
C ASP A 187 9.82 -9.82 -13.47
N ILE A 188 10.66 -10.64 -12.82
CA ILE A 188 11.82 -10.13 -12.08
C ILE A 188 12.80 -9.41 -13.01
N ASN A 189 13.05 -9.96 -14.20
CA ASN A 189 13.89 -9.31 -15.20
C ASN A 189 13.30 -7.97 -15.64
N LYS A 190 11.99 -7.91 -15.91
CA LYS A 190 11.28 -6.67 -16.28
C LYS A 190 11.40 -5.59 -15.20
N ILE A 191 11.29 -5.98 -13.93
CA ILE A 191 11.42 -5.05 -12.79
C ILE A 191 12.87 -4.55 -12.71
N LYS A 192 13.85 -5.44 -12.80
CA LYS A 192 15.27 -5.08 -12.75
C LYS A 192 15.75 -4.24 -13.93
N SER A 193 15.15 -4.41 -15.11
CA SER A 193 15.48 -3.63 -16.31
C SER A 193 14.70 -2.32 -16.40
N ASN A 194 13.73 -2.09 -15.50
CA ASN A 194 13.00 -0.82 -15.46
C ASN A 194 13.91 0.26 -14.86
N GLU A 195 13.83 1.48 -15.39
CA GLU A 195 14.63 2.60 -14.89
C GLU A 195 14.30 2.92 -13.42
N ILE A 196 13.02 3.02 -13.09
CA ILE A 196 12.54 3.45 -11.76
C ILE A 196 12.66 2.31 -10.74
N THR A 197 12.13 1.12 -11.06
CA THR A 197 12.10 -0.03 -10.13
C THR A 197 13.33 -0.92 -10.19
N GLY A 198 14.22 -0.70 -11.17
CA GLY A 198 15.47 -1.42 -11.37
C GLY A 198 16.67 -0.55 -11.03
N SER A 199 17.20 0.18 -12.02
CA SER A 199 18.48 0.90 -11.88
C SER A 199 18.46 1.96 -10.79
N PHE A 200 17.42 2.78 -10.69
CA PHE A 200 17.33 3.80 -9.65
C PHE A 200 17.13 3.18 -8.26
N CYS A 201 16.38 2.08 -8.16
CA CYS A 201 16.29 1.35 -6.90
C CYS A 201 17.62 0.72 -6.50
N ALA A 202 18.38 0.14 -7.43
CA ALA A 202 19.70 -0.39 -7.15
C ALA A 202 20.62 0.72 -6.61
N PHE A 203 20.70 1.86 -7.31
CA PHE A 203 21.47 3.02 -6.87
C PHE A 203 21.07 3.50 -5.47
N LYS A 204 19.76 3.67 -5.23
CA LYS A 204 19.25 4.11 -3.92
C LYS A 204 19.55 3.10 -2.81
N ASN A 205 19.55 1.81 -3.12
CA ASN A 205 19.81 0.76 -2.14
C ASN A 205 21.28 0.65 -1.73
N ASP A 206 22.19 1.20 -2.53
CA ASP A 206 23.62 1.25 -2.23
C ASP A 206 23.99 2.44 -1.32
N ILE A 207 23.07 3.39 -1.11
CA ILE A 207 23.27 4.53 -0.20
C ILE A 207 23.18 4.04 1.26
N PRO A 208 24.23 4.26 2.09
CA PRO A 208 24.18 3.94 3.52
C PRO A 208 23.03 4.65 4.24
N LEU A 209 22.39 3.95 5.18
CA LEU A 209 21.18 4.47 5.86
C LEU A 209 21.44 5.72 6.71
N ASP A 210 22.65 5.89 7.20
CA ASP A 210 23.12 7.06 7.96
C ASP A 210 23.44 8.27 7.07
N GLU A 211 23.68 8.05 5.79
CA GLU A 211 23.88 9.09 4.77
C GLU A 211 22.58 9.47 4.05
N MET A 212 21.50 8.73 4.29
CA MET A 212 20.24 8.85 3.57
C MET A 212 19.41 10.04 4.09
N ASN A 213 19.21 11.04 3.22
CA ASN A 213 18.39 12.23 3.49
C ASN A 213 17.47 12.55 2.28
N ILE A 214 16.62 11.60 1.91
CA ILE A 214 15.73 11.62 0.74
C ILE A 214 14.26 11.89 1.15
N GLY A 215 14.02 12.30 2.40
CA GLY A 215 12.74 12.85 2.86
C GLY A 215 11.82 11.80 3.48
N MET A 216 10.54 11.74 3.06
CA MET A 216 9.54 10.88 3.71
C MET A 216 9.84 9.37 3.58
N GLY A 217 10.63 8.97 2.58
CA GLY A 217 11.10 7.59 2.45
C GLY A 217 11.96 7.15 3.65
N ASP A 218 12.80 8.05 4.18
CA ASP A 218 13.70 7.73 5.29
C ASP A 218 12.93 7.58 6.60
N ILE A 219 11.92 8.43 6.79
CA ILE A 219 10.95 8.31 7.88
C ILE A 219 10.30 6.91 7.84
N PHE A 220 9.84 6.49 6.66
CA PHE A 220 9.25 5.16 6.48
C PHE A 220 10.27 4.03 6.74
N ILE A 221 11.51 4.15 6.28
CA ILE A 221 12.53 3.12 6.52
C ILE A 221 12.82 2.96 8.01
N ARG A 222 12.92 4.07 8.76
CA ARG A 222 13.03 4.03 10.23
C ARG A 222 11.83 3.33 10.87
N MET A 223 10.62 3.52 10.33
CA MET A 223 9.43 2.77 10.74
C MET A 223 9.49 1.28 10.36
N ALA A 224 10.04 0.92 9.20
CA ALA A 224 9.89 -0.42 8.64
C ALA A 224 11.01 -1.43 8.96
N ARG A 225 12.23 -0.95 9.26
CA ARG A 225 13.43 -1.80 9.44
C ARG A 225 13.49 -2.70 10.67
#